data_AF-A0A2T0TB41-F1
#
_entry.id   AF-A0A2T0TB41-F1
#
_cell.length_a   1.000
_cell.length_b   1.000
_cell.length_c   1.000
_cell.angle_alpha   90.00
_cell.angle_beta   90.00
_cell.angle_gamma   90.00
#
_symmetry.space_group_name_H-M   'P 1'
#
loop_
_entity.id
_entity.type
_entity.pdbx_description
1 polymer ?
#
loop_
_entity_poly.entity_id
_entity_poly.type
_entity_poly.pdbx_seq_one_letter_code
_entity_poly.pdbx_strand_id
1 'polypeptide(L)'
;MVDVPAMRWDEVEIMQEDSRPDAALGLEGVPHTGEAITADGLLVEPQAEDFQHAKQAPRNPDWFKGAVFYEVLVRAFTDSNGDGTGDLRGLASRLDYLEWLGVDCLWLPPFYASPLRDGGYDISDFRAVLPEFGNIEDFVYLLDEAHRRGIRVITDLVLNHTSDAHPWFQQSRMDPDGPYGDYYVWSDDDSRYSDARIIFVDTETSNWTY
;
A
#
# COMPACT_ATOMS: atom_id res chain seq x y z
N MET A 1 -19.52 48.58 -14.89
CA MET A 1 -20.34 47.37 -15.07
C MET A 1 -19.99 46.87 -16.46
N VAL A 2 -19.00 45.99 -16.55
CA VAL A 2 -18.42 45.50 -17.81
C VAL A 2 -18.79 44.03 -17.89
N ASP A 3 -19.53 43.67 -18.94
CA ASP A 3 -19.96 42.31 -19.25
C ASP A 3 -18.74 41.40 -19.50
N VAL A 4 -18.68 40.27 -18.80
CA VAL A 4 -17.73 39.19 -19.06
C VAL A 4 -18.50 38.07 -19.78
N PRO A 5 -18.10 37.65 -21.00
CA PRO A 5 -18.84 36.63 -21.73
C PRO A 5 -18.61 35.24 -21.13
N ALA A 6 -19.68 34.45 -21.03
CA ALA A 6 -19.66 33.05 -20.62
C ALA A 6 -18.91 32.18 -21.63
N MET A 7 -17.98 31.36 -21.15
CA MET A 7 -17.22 30.40 -21.94
C MET A 7 -18.09 29.17 -22.25
N ARG A 8 -18.14 28.77 -23.53
CA ARG A 8 -18.87 27.59 -24.02
C ARG A 8 -18.03 26.34 -23.80
N TRP A 9 -18.68 25.26 -23.35
CA TRP A 9 -18.13 23.94 -23.04
C TRP A 9 -18.09 22.99 -24.23
N ASP A 10 -17.66 23.44 -25.41
CA ASP A 10 -17.58 22.57 -26.59
C ASP A 10 -16.23 22.76 -27.26
N GLU A 11 -15.24 21.99 -26.79
CA GLU A 11 -14.03 21.49 -27.48
C GLU A 11 -13.04 21.00 -26.41
N VAL A 12 -13.25 19.77 -25.91
CA VAL A 12 -12.20 19.07 -25.17
C VAL A 12 -11.20 18.56 -26.21
N GLU A 13 -10.24 19.42 -26.53
CA GLU A 13 -8.95 19.01 -27.08
C GLU A 13 -8.37 17.94 -26.16
N ILE A 14 -8.31 16.70 -26.66
CA ILE A 14 -7.55 15.62 -26.04
C ILE A 14 -6.07 15.97 -26.23
N MET A 15 -5.52 16.72 -25.27
CA MET A 15 -4.09 16.99 -25.05
C MET A 15 -3.90 16.88 -23.53
N GLN A 16 -3.09 16.00 -22.93
CA GLN A 16 -1.76 15.53 -23.28
C GLN A 16 -1.54 14.12 -22.70
N GLU A 17 -0.91 13.25 -23.48
CA GLU A 17 -0.08 12.18 -22.92
C GLU A 17 1.01 12.79 -22.02
N ASP A 18 1.18 12.17 -20.85
CA ASP A 18 2.39 12.18 -20.00
C ASP A 18 2.61 13.35 -19.01
N SER A 19 1.86 13.31 -17.90
CA SER A 19 2.33 13.79 -16.58
C SER A 19 1.70 13.01 -15.42
N ARG A 20 1.37 11.74 -15.64
CA ARG A 20 0.95 10.84 -14.55
C ARG A 20 2.22 10.24 -13.97
N PRO A 21 2.55 10.47 -12.71
CA PRO A 21 3.55 9.64 -12.11
C PRO A 21 2.98 8.22 -11.97
N ASP A 22 3.66 7.24 -12.55
CA ASP A 22 3.71 5.87 -12.04
C ASP A 22 2.46 4.98 -12.28
N ALA A 23 1.70 5.22 -13.37
CA ALA A 23 0.44 4.52 -13.65
C ALA A 23 0.52 3.01 -13.96
N ALA A 24 1.71 2.42 -14.02
CA ALA A 24 1.87 0.97 -14.14
C ALA A 24 2.55 0.43 -12.88
N LEU A 25 1.75 0.11 -11.87
CA LEU A 25 2.19 -0.57 -10.65
C LEU A 25 2.62 -2.04 -10.90
N GLY A 26 2.61 -2.50 -12.16
CA GLY A 26 2.92 -3.88 -12.52
C GLY A 26 1.89 -4.89 -12.01
N LEU A 27 0.66 -4.43 -11.72
CA LEU A 27 -0.42 -5.25 -11.16
C LEU A 27 -1.21 -6.00 -12.26
N GLU A 28 -0.73 -6.04 -13.50
CA GLU A 28 -1.41 -6.76 -14.58
C GLU A 28 -1.55 -8.25 -14.25
N GLY A 29 -2.81 -8.71 -14.19
CA GLY A 29 -3.12 -10.10 -13.86
C GLY A 29 -3.03 -10.45 -12.37
N VAL A 30 -2.81 -9.46 -11.50
CA VAL A 30 -2.88 -9.58 -10.04
C VAL A 30 -4.22 -9.00 -9.58
N PRO A 31 -5.03 -9.71 -8.77
CA PRO A 31 -6.22 -9.12 -8.17
C PRO A 31 -5.85 -7.89 -7.35
N HIS A 32 -6.48 -6.75 -7.62
CA HIS A 32 -6.16 -5.47 -6.99
C HIS A 32 -7.40 -4.57 -6.85
N THR A 33 -7.30 -3.61 -5.94
CA THR A 33 -8.33 -2.59 -5.70
C THR A 33 -8.53 -1.75 -6.96
N GLY A 34 -9.77 -1.67 -7.43
CA GLY A 34 -10.15 -0.87 -8.59
C GLY A 34 -9.93 -1.54 -9.95
N GLU A 35 -9.78 -2.88 -10.00
CA GLU A 35 -9.80 -3.61 -11.28
C GLU A 35 -11.12 -3.42 -12.05
N ALA A 36 -12.19 -3.12 -11.32
CA ALA A 36 -13.50 -2.79 -11.82
C ALA A 36 -14.16 -1.75 -10.92
N ILE A 37 -15.19 -1.09 -11.46
CA ILE A 37 -16.05 -0.16 -10.74
C ILE A 37 -17.48 -0.66 -10.85
N THR A 38 -18.20 -0.70 -9.74
CA THR A 38 -19.60 -1.10 -9.68
C THR A 38 -20.51 -0.04 -10.31
N ALA A 39 -21.78 -0.39 -10.53
CA ALA A 39 -22.75 0.54 -11.12
C ALA A 39 -23.02 1.78 -10.25
N ASP A 40 -22.78 1.68 -8.94
CA ASP A 40 -22.87 2.75 -7.94
C ASP A 40 -21.54 3.50 -7.73
N GLY A 41 -20.53 3.25 -8.56
CA GLY A 41 -19.27 4.00 -8.56
C GLY A 41 -18.26 3.52 -7.50
N LEU A 42 -18.49 2.37 -6.85
CA LEU A 42 -17.56 1.81 -5.88
C LEU A 42 -16.49 0.98 -6.59
N LEU A 43 -15.25 1.11 -6.16
CA LEU A 43 -14.15 0.24 -6.57
C LEU A 43 -14.42 -1.18 -6.07
N VAL A 44 -14.22 -2.15 -6.96
CA VAL A 44 -14.18 -3.57 -6.60
C VAL A 44 -12.84 -3.86 -5.96
N GLU A 45 -12.86 -4.62 -4.87
CA GLU A 45 -11.68 -4.94 -4.07
C GLU A 45 -11.58 -6.46 -3.88
N PRO A 46 -10.37 -7.05 -3.95
CA PRO A 46 -10.18 -8.47 -3.66
C PRO A 46 -10.72 -8.85 -2.28
N GLN A 47 -11.37 -10.01 -2.18
CA GLN A 47 -11.90 -10.52 -0.91
C GLN A 47 -11.00 -11.62 -0.38
N ALA A 48 -10.92 -11.78 0.94
CA ALA A 48 -10.05 -12.79 1.54
C ALA A 48 -10.42 -14.20 1.07
N GLU A 49 -11.72 -14.45 0.85
CA GLU A 49 -12.27 -15.72 0.37
C GLU A 49 -11.77 -16.13 -1.01
N ASP A 50 -11.22 -15.20 -1.79
CA ASP A 50 -10.64 -15.47 -3.12
C ASP A 50 -9.27 -16.16 -3.02
N PHE A 51 -8.65 -16.13 -1.83
CA PHE A 51 -7.28 -16.61 -1.61
C PHE A 51 -7.20 -17.83 -0.68
N GLN A 52 -6.06 -18.52 -0.76
CA GLN A 52 -5.70 -19.50 0.26
C GLN A 52 -5.42 -18.81 1.60
N HIS A 53 -5.61 -19.54 2.68
CA HIS A 53 -5.39 -19.04 4.03
C HIS A 53 -4.38 -19.91 4.74
N ALA A 54 -3.41 -19.26 5.39
CA ALA A 54 -2.44 -19.97 6.22
C ALA A 54 -3.12 -20.62 7.43
N LYS A 55 -2.57 -21.74 7.88
CA LYS A 55 -2.95 -22.35 9.15
C LYS A 55 -2.62 -21.39 10.28
N GLN A 56 -3.62 -21.12 11.12
CA GLN A 56 -3.45 -20.22 12.27
C GLN A 56 -2.38 -20.75 13.24
N ALA A 57 -1.53 -19.84 13.71
CA ALA A 57 -0.66 -20.11 14.86
C ALA A 57 -1.49 -20.46 16.11
N PRO A 58 -0.95 -21.26 17.04
CA PRO A 58 -1.65 -21.60 18.28
C PRO A 58 -2.13 -20.35 19.05
N ARG A 59 -3.37 -20.39 19.54
CA ARG A 59 -3.97 -19.29 20.29
C ARG A 59 -3.29 -19.13 21.64
N ASN A 60 -2.65 -17.99 21.86
CA ASN A 60 -2.13 -17.56 23.14
C ASN A 60 -2.28 -16.04 23.22
N PRO A 61 -3.24 -15.48 23.99
CA PRO A 61 -3.47 -14.04 24.03
C PRO A 61 -2.28 -13.20 24.49
N ASP A 62 -1.36 -13.79 25.26
CA ASP A 62 -0.22 -13.09 25.87
C ASP A 62 1.11 -13.40 25.17
N TRP A 63 1.10 -14.03 23.99
CA TRP A 63 2.30 -14.50 23.28
C TRP A 63 3.36 -13.40 23.09
N PHE A 64 2.92 -12.18 22.80
CA PHE A 64 3.79 -11.05 22.49
C PHE A 64 4.61 -10.57 23.70
N LYS A 65 4.17 -10.86 24.94
CA LYS A 65 4.85 -10.38 26.16
C LYS A 65 6.21 -11.04 26.38
N GLY A 66 6.41 -12.24 25.84
CA GLY A 66 7.66 -12.99 25.92
C GLY A 66 8.39 -13.12 24.59
N ALA A 67 7.87 -12.52 23.52
CA ALA A 67 8.38 -12.71 22.17
C ALA A 67 9.59 -11.81 21.89
N VAL A 68 10.58 -12.37 21.19
CA VAL A 68 11.62 -11.61 20.50
C VAL A 68 11.15 -11.30 19.08
N PHE A 69 10.98 -10.00 18.79
CA PHE A 69 10.63 -9.51 17.47
C PHE A 69 11.88 -9.29 16.63
N TYR A 70 11.78 -9.57 15.34
CA TYR A 70 12.82 -9.30 14.35
C TYR A 70 12.22 -8.51 13.19
N GLU A 71 12.59 -7.23 13.09
CA GLU A 71 12.24 -6.40 11.95
C GLU A 71 13.05 -6.83 10.73
N VAL A 72 12.38 -7.18 9.64
CA VAL A 72 13.02 -7.66 8.42
C VAL A 72 12.33 -7.11 7.17
N LEU A 73 13.09 -6.33 6.40
CA LEU A 73 12.64 -5.81 5.12
C LEU A 73 12.73 -6.92 4.07
N VAL A 74 11.61 -7.26 3.43
CA VAL A 74 11.53 -8.30 2.38
C VAL A 74 12.57 -8.02 1.28
N ARG A 75 12.58 -6.78 0.76
CA ARG A 75 13.51 -6.28 -0.26
C ARG A 75 14.99 -6.53 0.03
N ALA A 76 15.38 -6.56 1.30
CA ALA A 76 16.79 -6.55 1.70
C ALA A 76 17.30 -7.91 2.19
N PHE A 77 16.44 -8.93 2.33
CA PHE A 77 16.81 -10.13 3.07
C PHE A 77 17.36 -11.26 2.20
N THR A 78 16.61 -11.74 1.21
CA THR A 78 17.07 -12.79 0.29
C THR A 78 16.29 -12.71 -1.01
N ASP A 79 17.01 -12.65 -2.12
CA ASP A 79 16.52 -12.76 -3.49
C ASP A 79 16.48 -14.25 -3.89
N SER A 80 15.31 -14.75 -4.27
CA SER A 80 15.11 -16.15 -4.67
C SER A 80 15.03 -16.37 -6.18
N ASN A 81 14.81 -15.31 -6.97
CA ASN A 81 14.56 -15.39 -8.41
C ASN A 81 15.72 -14.81 -9.26
N GLY A 82 16.68 -14.11 -8.63
CA GLY A 82 17.87 -13.53 -9.23
C GLY A 82 17.66 -12.16 -9.90
N ASP A 83 16.58 -11.45 -9.61
CA ASP A 83 16.28 -10.12 -10.19
C ASP A 83 16.98 -8.96 -9.46
N GLY A 84 17.66 -9.23 -8.34
CA GLY A 84 18.40 -8.25 -7.55
C GLY A 84 17.61 -7.63 -6.39
N THR A 85 16.36 -8.04 -6.17
CA THR A 85 15.55 -7.66 -5.01
C THR A 85 15.22 -8.87 -4.13
N GLY A 86 15.18 -8.67 -2.82
CA GLY A 86 14.62 -9.68 -1.92
C GLY A 86 13.11 -9.83 -2.10
N ASP A 87 12.63 -11.05 -1.92
CA ASP A 87 11.22 -11.41 -2.15
C ASP A 87 10.68 -12.34 -1.04
N LEU A 88 9.35 -12.55 -1.02
CA LEU A 88 8.68 -13.31 0.05
C LEU A 88 9.11 -14.79 0.09
N ARG A 89 9.40 -15.41 -1.07
CA ARG A 89 9.90 -16.78 -1.16
C ARG A 89 11.34 -16.87 -0.66
N GLY A 90 12.15 -15.86 -0.96
CA GLY A 90 13.49 -15.70 -0.44
C GLY A 90 13.49 -15.58 1.08
N LEU A 91 12.64 -14.74 1.65
CA LEU A 91 12.46 -14.66 3.11
C LEU A 91 12.02 -16.00 3.70
N ALA A 92 11.04 -16.67 3.11
CA ALA A 92 10.57 -17.98 3.56
C ALA A 92 11.70 -19.03 3.56
N SER A 93 12.60 -18.99 2.58
CA SER A 93 13.76 -19.90 2.48
C SER A 93 14.77 -19.75 3.63
N ARG A 94 14.71 -18.65 4.38
CA ARG A 94 15.61 -18.32 5.48
C ARG A 94 14.97 -18.49 6.86
N LEU A 95 13.75 -19.00 6.95
CA LEU A 95 13.08 -19.20 8.23
C LEU A 95 13.82 -20.18 9.15
N ASP A 96 14.56 -21.16 8.61
CA ASP A 96 15.40 -22.06 9.43
C ASP A 96 16.53 -21.29 10.15
N TYR A 97 17.08 -20.25 9.52
CA TYR A 97 18.06 -19.37 10.15
C TYR A 97 17.40 -18.52 11.25
N LEU A 98 16.21 -17.98 11.01
CA LEU A 98 15.49 -17.16 11.97
C LEU A 98 15.01 -17.97 13.18
N GLU A 99 14.61 -19.23 12.96
CA GLU A 99 14.31 -20.20 14.01
C GLU A 99 15.56 -20.52 14.83
N TRP A 100 16.70 -20.82 14.17
CA TRP A 100 17.98 -21.06 14.85
C TRP A 100 18.42 -19.86 15.70
N LEU A 101 18.19 -18.64 15.19
CA LEU A 101 18.51 -17.40 15.89
C LEU A 101 17.65 -17.22 17.16
N GLY A 102 16.48 -17.86 17.23
CA GLY A 102 15.55 -17.78 18.36
C GLY A 102 14.54 -16.65 18.25
N VAL A 103 14.15 -16.28 17.02
CA VAL A 103 13.11 -15.27 16.77
C VAL A 103 11.72 -15.87 16.96
N ASP A 104 10.83 -15.16 17.66
CA ASP A 104 9.44 -15.60 17.88
C ASP A 104 8.44 -14.91 16.92
N CYS A 105 8.78 -13.72 16.43
CA CYS A 105 7.92 -12.96 15.53
C CYS A 105 8.72 -12.14 14.52
N LEU A 106 8.35 -12.23 13.25
CA LEU A 106 8.80 -11.30 12.22
C LEU A 106 7.92 -10.06 12.25
N TRP A 107 8.53 -8.88 12.17
CA TRP A 107 7.87 -7.64 11.84
C TRP A 107 8.31 -7.24 10.43
N LEU A 108 7.36 -7.26 9.50
CA LEU A 108 7.59 -6.82 8.14
C LEU A 108 7.18 -5.35 8.01
N PRO A 109 8.11 -4.45 7.64
CA PRO A 109 7.75 -3.16 7.07
C PRO A 109 6.90 -3.33 5.80
N PRO A 110 6.32 -2.24 5.26
CA PRO A 110 5.39 -2.31 4.13
C PRO A 110 5.90 -3.14 2.94
N PHE A 111 5.08 -4.10 2.50
CA PHE A 111 5.29 -4.91 1.30
C PHE A 111 4.12 -4.82 0.31
N TYR A 112 3.22 -3.87 0.55
CA TYR A 112 2.06 -3.57 -0.29
C TYR A 112 2.47 -2.95 -1.63
N ALA A 113 1.58 -2.99 -2.61
CA ALA A 113 1.77 -2.23 -3.84
C ALA A 113 1.93 -0.73 -3.51
N SER A 114 2.97 -0.13 -4.09
CA SER A 114 3.40 1.25 -3.83
C SER A 114 4.34 1.72 -4.93
N PRO A 115 4.37 3.02 -5.28
CA PRO A 115 5.40 3.59 -6.14
C PRO A 115 6.74 3.80 -5.41
N LEU A 116 6.81 3.46 -4.10
CA LEU A 116 8.02 3.46 -3.27
C LEU A 116 8.68 4.82 -3.08
N ARG A 117 7.91 5.91 -3.08
CA ARG A 117 8.44 7.27 -2.90
C ARG A 117 8.83 7.54 -1.44
N ASP A 118 8.22 6.81 -0.51
CA ASP A 118 8.58 6.79 0.92
C ASP A 118 8.83 5.35 1.39
N GLY A 119 9.60 4.58 0.61
CA GLY A 119 10.03 3.24 1.00
C GLY A 119 8.90 2.22 1.17
N GLY A 120 7.71 2.48 0.60
CA GLY A 120 6.53 1.61 0.71
C GLY A 120 5.49 2.07 1.72
N TYR A 121 5.77 3.14 2.50
CA TYR A 121 4.76 3.73 3.39
C TYR A 121 3.70 4.53 2.63
N ASP A 122 3.98 4.94 1.39
CA ASP A 122 3.04 5.46 0.42
C ASP A 122 2.30 4.31 -0.31
N ILE A 123 1.35 3.68 0.36
CA ILE A 123 0.62 2.50 -0.15
C ILE A 123 -0.37 2.91 -1.26
N SER A 124 -0.28 2.29 -2.43
CA SER A 124 -1.23 2.48 -3.54
C SER A 124 -2.30 1.39 -3.63
N ASP A 125 -2.10 0.24 -3.00
CA ASP A 125 -3.16 -0.77 -2.78
C ASP A 125 -2.87 -1.61 -1.54
N PHE A 126 -3.75 -1.54 -0.53
CA PHE A 126 -3.64 -2.31 0.71
C PHE A 126 -3.88 -3.81 0.54
N ARG A 127 -4.47 -4.23 -0.59
CA ARG A 127 -4.83 -5.63 -0.86
C ARG A 127 -3.93 -6.32 -1.87
N ALA A 128 -2.93 -5.63 -2.42
CA ALA A 128 -1.96 -6.23 -3.33
C ALA A 128 -0.56 -6.19 -2.70
N VAL A 129 0.22 -7.24 -2.97
CA VAL A 129 1.66 -7.27 -2.68
C VAL A 129 2.37 -6.51 -3.81
N LEU A 130 3.45 -5.78 -3.48
CA LEU A 130 4.30 -5.17 -4.50
C LEU A 130 4.82 -6.27 -5.44
N PRO A 131 4.66 -6.18 -6.77
CA PRO A 131 5.00 -7.28 -7.68
C PRO A 131 6.45 -7.77 -7.57
N GLU A 132 7.38 -6.87 -7.23
CA GLU A 132 8.79 -7.18 -7.00
C GLU A 132 9.00 -8.16 -5.83
N PHE A 133 8.05 -8.25 -4.89
CA PHE A 133 8.14 -9.12 -3.70
C PHE A 133 7.38 -10.45 -3.86
N GLY A 134 6.58 -10.59 -4.92
CA GLY A 134 5.72 -11.76 -5.18
C GLY A 134 4.22 -11.41 -5.14
N ASN A 135 3.40 -12.38 -4.73
CA ASN A 135 1.94 -12.24 -4.65
C ASN A 135 1.37 -12.66 -3.27
N ILE A 136 0.05 -12.65 -3.15
CA ILE A 136 -0.66 -13.02 -1.90
C ILE A 136 -0.40 -14.49 -1.55
N GLU A 137 -0.32 -15.38 -2.53
CA GLU A 137 -0.05 -16.80 -2.33
C GLU A 137 1.37 -17.04 -1.79
N ASP A 138 2.34 -16.21 -2.19
CA ASP A 138 3.69 -16.22 -1.63
C ASP A 138 3.70 -15.72 -0.18
N PHE A 139 2.87 -14.74 0.16
CA PHE A 139 2.68 -14.29 1.54
C PHE A 139 2.01 -15.36 2.40
N VAL A 140 0.97 -16.03 1.89
CA VAL A 140 0.32 -17.16 2.56
C VAL A 140 1.32 -18.29 2.81
N TYR A 141 2.17 -18.59 1.83
CA TYR A 141 3.24 -19.58 1.99
C TYR A 141 4.25 -19.20 3.08
N LEU A 142 4.69 -17.93 3.13
CA LEU A 142 5.55 -17.42 4.18
C LEU A 142 4.90 -17.62 5.56
N LEU A 143 3.61 -17.27 5.70
CA LEU A 143 2.86 -17.44 6.95
C LEU A 143 2.78 -18.91 7.39
N ASP A 144 2.45 -19.81 6.46
CA ASP A 144 2.38 -21.25 6.75
C ASP A 144 3.72 -21.81 7.24
N GLU A 145 4.81 -21.48 6.54
CA GLU A 145 6.14 -21.94 6.92
C GLU A 145 6.64 -21.30 8.22
N ALA A 146 6.32 -20.03 8.47
CA ALA A 146 6.66 -19.37 9.72
C ALA A 146 5.89 -20.02 10.90
N HIS A 147 4.58 -20.17 10.76
CA HIS A 147 3.74 -20.78 11.80
C HIS A 147 4.12 -22.24 12.08
N ARG A 148 4.58 -23.00 11.07
CA ARG A 148 5.10 -24.36 11.25
C ARG A 148 6.31 -24.42 12.19
N ARG A 149 7.10 -23.34 12.26
CA ARG A 149 8.27 -23.16 13.13
C ARG A 149 7.95 -22.43 14.43
N GLY A 150 6.66 -22.13 14.67
CA GLY A 150 6.23 -21.36 15.84
C GLY A 150 6.53 -19.85 15.74
N ILE A 151 7.00 -19.37 14.59
CA ILE A 151 7.29 -17.97 14.31
C ILE A 151 5.98 -17.29 13.87
N ARG A 152 5.61 -16.19 14.52
CA ARG A 152 4.50 -15.34 14.08
C ARG A 152 4.97 -14.27 13.11
N VAL A 153 4.03 -13.65 12.41
CA VAL A 153 4.31 -12.53 11.50
C VAL A 153 3.33 -11.40 11.82
N ILE A 154 3.87 -10.20 11.96
CA ILE A 154 3.11 -8.94 11.96
C ILE A 154 3.63 -8.07 10.82
N THR A 155 2.81 -7.12 10.40
CA THR A 155 3.15 -6.15 9.36
C THR A 155 2.81 -4.74 9.84
N ASP A 156 3.52 -3.76 9.30
CA ASP A 156 3.08 -2.37 9.39
C ASP A 156 1.75 -2.18 8.66
N LEU A 157 0.88 -1.34 9.23
CA LEU A 157 -0.36 -0.90 8.61
C LEU A 157 -0.42 0.63 8.67
N VAL A 158 -0.27 1.27 7.51
CA VAL A 158 -0.31 2.73 7.40
C VAL A 158 -1.77 3.19 7.40
N LEU A 159 -2.22 3.72 8.53
CA LEU A 159 -3.62 4.12 8.73
C LEU A 159 -3.92 5.56 8.32
N ASN A 160 -2.92 6.44 8.35
CA ASN A 160 -3.15 7.88 8.25
C ASN A 160 -3.33 8.38 6.81
N HIS A 161 -2.65 7.75 5.85
CA HIS A 161 -2.57 8.23 4.47
C HIS A 161 -2.39 7.06 3.51
N THR A 162 -2.55 7.36 2.22
CA THR A 162 -2.23 6.47 1.09
C THR A 162 -1.31 7.22 0.13
N SER A 163 -0.78 6.51 -0.87
CA SER A 163 -0.17 7.13 -2.05
C SER A 163 -1.20 7.99 -2.80
N ASP A 164 -0.73 9.04 -3.48
CA ASP A 164 -1.50 9.78 -4.47
C ASP A 164 -1.84 8.92 -5.70
N ALA A 165 -1.11 7.82 -5.93
CA ALA A 165 -1.44 6.82 -6.94
C ALA A 165 -2.59 5.89 -6.52
N HIS A 166 -3.05 5.93 -5.25
CA HIS A 166 -4.11 5.04 -4.77
C HIS A 166 -5.43 5.30 -5.52
N PRO A 167 -6.16 4.26 -5.98
CA PRO A 167 -7.44 4.40 -6.67
C PRO A 167 -8.46 5.31 -5.95
N TRP A 168 -8.60 5.17 -4.63
CA TRP A 168 -9.40 6.11 -3.82
C TRP A 168 -9.01 7.59 -4.03
N PHE A 169 -7.71 7.94 -4.05
CA PHE A 169 -7.27 9.33 -4.25
C PHE A 169 -7.61 9.79 -5.67
N GLN A 170 -7.36 8.92 -6.66
CA GLN A 170 -7.69 9.19 -8.05
C GLN A 170 -9.19 9.42 -8.26
N GLN A 171 -10.05 8.65 -7.61
CA GLN A 171 -11.51 8.88 -7.63
C GLN A 171 -11.88 10.18 -6.90
N SER A 172 -11.37 10.38 -5.69
CA SER A 172 -11.64 11.57 -4.87
C SER A 172 -11.30 12.88 -5.58
N ARG A 173 -10.15 12.94 -6.27
CA ARG A 173 -9.72 14.14 -7.01
C ARG A 173 -10.48 14.37 -8.32
N MET A 174 -11.05 13.33 -8.92
CA MET A 174 -11.75 13.40 -10.21
C MET A 174 -13.24 13.68 -10.04
N ASP A 175 -13.86 13.13 -9.00
CA ASP A 175 -15.29 13.27 -8.70
C ASP A 175 -15.51 13.62 -7.22
N PRO A 176 -15.46 14.93 -6.86
CA PRO A 176 -15.65 15.38 -5.48
C PRO A 176 -17.03 15.06 -4.89
N ASP A 177 -18.06 14.88 -5.73
CA ASP A 177 -19.41 14.50 -5.31
C ASP A 177 -19.62 12.97 -5.31
N GLY A 178 -18.61 12.21 -5.76
CA GLY A 178 -18.63 10.76 -5.84
C GLY A 178 -18.41 10.07 -4.49
N PRO A 179 -18.47 8.72 -4.45
CA PRO A 179 -18.38 7.96 -3.21
C PRO A 179 -17.04 8.10 -2.47
N TYR A 180 -15.99 8.57 -3.16
CA TYR A 180 -14.65 8.78 -2.60
C TYR A 180 -14.32 10.27 -2.37
N GLY A 181 -15.23 11.20 -2.66
CA GLY A 181 -14.97 12.65 -2.54
C GLY A 181 -14.43 13.04 -1.16
N ASP A 182 -15.06 12.51 -0.10
CA ASP A 182 -14.70 12.78 1.30
C ASP A 182 -13.71 11.77 1.92
N TYR A 183 -13.01 10.94 1.13
CA TYR A 183 -11.97 10.05 1.66
C TYR A 183 -10.70 10.79 2.09
N TYR A 184 -10.45 11.97 1.52
CA TYR A 184 -9.28 12.80 1.79
C TYR A 184 -9.67 14.16 2.35
N VAL A 185 -8.69 14.88 2.88
CA VAL A 185 -8.93 16.17 3.52
C VAL A 185 -8.67 17.28 2.51
N TRP A 186 -9.75 17.80 1.93
CA TRP A 186 -9.72 18.91 0.97
C TRP A 186 -9.91 20.27 1.63
N SER A 187 -9.36 21.32 1.00
CA SER A 187 -9.50 22.71 1.41
C SER A 187 -9.27 23.62 0.20
N ASP A 188 -10.01 24.72 0.10
CA ASP A 188 -9.85 25.72 -0.98
C ASP A 188 -8.56 26.55 -0.85
N ASP A 189 -7.95 26.55 0.35
CA ASP A 189 -6.66 27.18 0.65
C ASP A 189 -5.83 26.35 1.65
N ASP A 190 -4.57 26.73 1.85
CA ASP A 190 -3.59 26.05 2.70
C ASP A 190 -3.55 26.56 4.17
N SER A 191 -4.54 27.33 4.60
CA SER A 191 -4.49 28.05 5.89
C SER A 191 -4.96 27.23 7.10
N ARG A 192 -5.70 26.14 6.86
CA ARG A 192 -6.26 25.30 7.93
C ARG A 192 -5.17 24.57 8.71
N TYR A 193 -5.43 24.28 9.99
CA TYR A 193 -4.51 23.55 10.88
C TYR A 193 -3.10 24.15 10.99
N SER A 194 -2.97 25.48 10.95
CA SER A 194 -1.68 26.19 10.98
C SER A 194 -0.80 25.96 12.22
N ASP A 195 -1.38 25.46 13.32
CA ASP A 195 -0.63 25.06 14.51
C ASP A 195 0.03 23.67 14.39
N ALA A 196 -0.31 22.89 13.35
CA ALA A 196 0.30 21.59 13.09
C ALA A 196 1.71 21.75 12.54
N ARG A 197 2.70 21.14 13.20
CA ARG A 197 4.09 21.14 12.72
C ARG A 197 4.20 20.40 11.38
N ILE A 198 5.12 20.84 10.53
CA ILE A 198 5.58 20.05 9.38
C ILE A 198 6.54 18.97 9.90
N ILE A 199 6.34 17.71 9.49
CA ILE A 199 7.17 16.59 9.93
C ILE A 199 8.48 16.54 9.12
N PHE A 200 8.37 16.57 7.79
CA PHE A 200 9.51 16.50 6.87
C PHE A 200 9.97 17.89 6.42
N VAL A 201 10.46 18.70 7.36
CA VAL A 201 10.81 20.13 7.13
C VAL A 201 11.90 20.38 6.10
N ASP A 202 12.70 19.36 5.78
CA ASP A 202 13.78 19.47 4.79
C ASP A 202 13.29 19.22 3.35
N THR A 203 12.05 18.73 3.19
CA THR A 203 11.43 18.41 1.89
C THR A 203 10.16 19.22 1.67
N GLU A 204 9.27 19.25 2.66
CA GLU A 204 7.95 19.86 2.56
C GLU A 204 7.93 21.29 3.09
N THR A 205 7.31 22.19 2.31
CA THR A 205 7.15 23.60 2.68
C THR A 205 5.80 23.92 3.33
N SER A 206 4.83 23.02 3.18
CA SER A 206 3.47 23.11 3.72
C SER A 206 2.93 21.70 4.03
N ASN A 207 1.92 21.63 4.90
CA ASN A 207 1.14 20.39 5.12
C ASN A 207 -0.03 20.25 4.13
N TRP A 208 -0.23 21.22 3.23
CA TRP A 208 -1.30 21.25 2.23
C TRP A 208 -0.73 21.27 0.81
N THR A 209 -1.31 20.48 -0.10
CA THR A 209 -0.98 20.39 -1.54
C THR A 209 -2.11 19.72 -2.31
N TYR A 210 -2.23 19.95 -3.62
CA TYR A 210 -2.75 19.01 -4.65
C TYR A 210 -2.58 19.53 -6.09
#